data_AF-A0A1G6C007-F1
#
_entry.id   AF-A0A1G6C007-F1
#
_cell.length_a   1.000
_cell.length_b   1.000
_cell.length_c   1.000
_cell.angle_alpha   90.00
_cell.angle_beta   90.00
_cell.angle_gamma   90.00
#
_symmetry.space_group_name_H-M   'P 1'
#
loop_
_entity.id
_entity.type
_entity.pdbx_description
1 polymer ?
#
loop_
_entity_poly.entity_id
_entity_poly.type
_entity_poly.pdbx_seq_one_letter_code
_entity_poly.pdbx_strand_id
1 'polypeptide(L)'
;MKDLIGNFFDEPVNLEDNRAVDILQEQARLIGKKSNGIIKGSFAKIEYTQNLEGAKKALSTIADVMSAMQITDTEVVDEELKSKSDINNLYQYVSYRFEIYNDTYKFRVLTLRNREVFPIELIIDEGIGKELNLYNPIKIESNSQLEEIFTSIFGSMKLKQIMTKMMDYKNKTIQEKIIALLSNNEGLTITEISEKLQITKAATNMNLKKLKECGEVIEYSQGKKKIWKLKSTQTAP
;
A
#
# COMPACT_ATOMS: atom_id res chain seq x y z
N MET A 1 -12.59 53.47 16.99
CA MET A 1 -11.93 52.14 17.10
C MET A 1 -11.69 51.67 15.67
N LYS A 2 -10.48 51.19 15.32
CA LYS A 2 -10.20 50.73 13.96
C LYS A 2 -10.86 49.37 13.77
N ASP A 3 -11.62 49.20 12.69
CA ASP A 3 -12.09 47.88 12.28
C ASP A 3 -10.87 47.05 11.82
N LEU A 4 -10.61 45.97 12.54
CA LEU A 4 -9.52 45.04 12.27
C LEU A 4 -9.96 43.85 11.41
N ILE A 5 -11.26 43.65 11.24
CA ILE A 5 -11.84 42.55 10.46
C ILE A 5 -11.95 42.98 9.00
N GLY A 6 -12.27 44.25 8.74
CA GLY A 6 -12.28 44.84 7.40
C GLY A 6 -13.13 44.01 6.42
N ASN A 7 -12.58 43.79 5.21
CA ASN A 7 -13.27 43.14 4.10
C ASN A 7 -13.16 41.60 4.12
N PHE A 8 -12.93 40.98 5.28
CA PHE A 8 -12.74 39.52 5.39
C PHE A 8 -13.87 38.70 4.75
N PHE A 9 -15.09 39.23 4.74
CA PHE A 9 -16.27 38.56 4.19
C PHE A 9 -16.55 38.88 2.71
N ASP A 10 -15.77 39.77 2.09
CA ASP A 10 -16.05 40.25 0.73
C ASP A 10 -15.59 39.26 -0.35
N GLU A 11 -14.66 38.37 -0.03
CA GLU A 11 -14.15 37.36 -0.96
C GLU A 11 -14.49 35.94 -0.48
N PRO A 12 -15.35 35.20 -1.20
CA PRO A 12 -15.61 33.80 -0.88
C PRO A 12 -14.35 32.96 -1.14
N VAL A 13 -13.87 32.26 -0.12
CA VAL A 13 -12.80 31.27 -0.27
C VAL A 13 -13.38 30.02 -0.92
N ASN A 14 -12.99 29.75 -2.17
CA ASN A 14 -13.36 28.51 -2.86
C ASN A 14 -12.50 27.37 -2.31
N LEU A 15 -13.01 26.66 -1.31
CA LEU A 15 -12.36 25.49 -0.71
C LEU A 15 -12.82 24.23 -1.42
N GLU A 16 -11.89 23.51 -2.03
CA GLU A 16 -12.12 22.15 -2.52
C GLU A 16 -12.21 21.17 -1.35
N ASP A 17 -13.21 20.28 -1.36
CA ASP A 17 -13.29 19.17 -0.41
C ASP A 17 -12.11 18.22 -0.61
N ASN A 18 -11.39 17.92 0.48
CA ASN A 18 -10.28 16.96 0.42
C ASN A 18 -10.80 15.51 0.31
N ARG A 19 -10.49 14.86 -0.82
CA ARG A 19 -10.89 13.49 -1.15
C ARG A 19 -9.72 12.50 -1.16
N ALA A 20 -8.58 12.87 -0.56
CA ALA A 20 -7.36 12.08 -0.63
C ALA A 20 -7.51 10.64 -0.10
N VAL A 21 -8.28 10.45 0.96
CA VAL A 21 -8.56 9.12 1.54
C VAL A 21 -9.27 8.23 0.51
N ASP A 22 -10.32 8.73 -0.12
CA ASP A 22 -11.11 7.99 -1.12
C ASP A 22 -10.27 7.64 -2.34
N ILE A 23 -9.52 8.63 -2.86
CA ILE A 23 -8.65 8.47 -4.02
C ILE A 23 -7.64 7.35 -3.74
N LEU A 24 -6.88 7.45 -2.64
CA LEU A 24 -5.84 6.48 -2.31
C LEU A 24 -6.40 5.10 -1.97
N GLN A 25 -7.58 5.01 -1.34
CA GLN A 25 -8.24 3.74 -1.09
C GLN A 25 -8.63 3.03 -2.39
N GLU A 26 -9.17 3.74 -3.37
CA GLU A 26 -9.49 3.17 -4.67
C GLU A 26 -8.22 2.76 -5.44
N GLN A 27 -7.16 3.57 -5.40
CA GLN A 27 -5.89 3.20 -6.02
C GLN A 27 -5.30 1.92 -5.43
N ALA A 28 -5.38 1.73 -4.11
CA ALA A 28 -4.93 0.49 -3.47
C ALA A 28 -5.70 -0.74 -3.98
N ARG A 29 -7.01 -0.61 -4.23
CA ARG A 29 -7.86 -1.67 -4.80
C ARG A 29 -7.48 -2.00 -6.24
N LEU A 30 -7.20 -0.97 -7.05
CA LEU A 30 -6.84 -1.12 -8.46
C LEU A 30 -5.53 -1.89 -8.68
N ILE A 31 -4.59 -1.82 -7.74
CA ILE A 31 -3.32 -2.58 -7.82
C ILE A 31 -3.58 -4.08 -7.89
N GLY A 32 -4.46 -4.60 -7.03
CA GLY A 32 -4.86 -6.01 -7.04
C GLY A 32 -5.49 -6.43 -8.36
N LYS A 33 -6.36 -5.58 -8.93
CA LYS A 33 -6.99 -5.85 -10.23
C LYS A 33 -5.97 -5.87 -11.37
N LYS A 34 -5.07 -4.88 -11.43
CA LYS A 34 -4.08 -4.74 -12.51
C LYS A 34 -2.97 -5.80 -12.44
N SER A 35 -2.65 -6.29 -11.25
CA SER A 35 -1.64 -7.35 -11.05
C SER A 35 -2.23 -8.76 -11.10
N ASN A 36 -3.54 -8.91 -11.38
CA ASN A 36 -4.28 -10.17 -11.29
C ASN A 36 -4.11 -10.85 -9.91
N GLY A 37 -4.11 -10.05 -8.85
CA GLY A 37 -4.02 -10.49 -7.45
C GLY A 37 -2.62 -10.84 -6.96
N ILE A 38 -1.59 -10.76 -7.82
CA ILE A 38 -0.20 -11.09 -7.45
C ILE A 38 0.37 -10.04 -6.50
N ILE A 39 0.08 -8.76 -6.75
CA ILE A 39 0.43 -7.64 -5.88
C ILE A 39 -0.87 -7.02 -5.40
N LYS A 40 -0.99 -6.79 -4.10
CA LYS A 40 -2.13 -6.13 -3.48
C LYS A 40 -1.71 -4.78 -2.93
N GLY A 41 -2.61 -3.80 -2.98
CA GLY A 41 -2.48 -2.54 -2.26
C GLY A 41 -3.16 -2.62 -0.90
N SER A 42 -2.64 -1.87 0.06
CA SER A 42 -3.29 -1.61 1.35
C SER A 42 -3.21 -0.12 1.65
N PHE A 43 -4.35 0.48 1.95
CA PHE A 43 -4.45 1.83 2.48
C PHE A 43 -5.19 1.78 3.81
N ALA A 44 -4.53 2.21 4.89
CA ALA A 44 -5.08 2.06 6.23
C ALA A 44 -4.59 3.16 7.18
N LYS A 45 -5.46 3.55 8.11
CA LYS A 45 -5.11 4.47 9.21
C LYS A 45 -3.98 3.88 10.05
N ILE A 46 -3.05 4.73 10.46
CA ILE A 46 -2.00 4.39 11.41
C ILE A 46 -2.53 4.70 12.80
N GLU A 47 -2.76 3.66 13.58
CA GLU A 47 -3.07 3.78 15.01
C GLU A 47 -1.78 3.49 15.78
N TYR A 48 -1.29 4.49 16.49
CA TYR A 48 -0.26 4.25 17.49
C TYR A 48 -0.97 3.75 18.74
N THR A 49 -0.99 2.43 18.94
CA THR A 49 -1.32 1.87 20.25
C THR A 49 -0.23 2.32 21.20
N GLN A 50 -0.47 3.39 21.97
CA GLN A 50 0.33 3.64 23.16
C GLN A 50 0.11 2.43 24.07
N ASN A 51 1.13 1.60 24.24
CA ASN A 51 1.14 0.59 25.29
C ASN A 51 1.07 1.34 26.64
N LEU A 52 -0.15 1.57 27.13
CA LEU A 52 -0.45 2.15 28.45
C LEU A 52 0.25 1.40 29.59
N GLU A 53 0.61 0.13 29.37
CA GLU A 53 1.44 -0.69 30.27
C GLU A 53 2.84 -0.10 30.51
N GLY A 54 3.45 0.54 29.51
CA GLY A 54 4.77 1.17 29.64
C GLY A 54 4.72 2.49 30.41
N ALA A 55 3.65 3.27 30.25
CA ALA A 55 3.45 4.54 30.94
C ALA A 55 3.07 4.36 32.42
N LYS A 56 2.30 3.32 32.76
CA LYS A 56 1.93 3.01 34.15
C LYS A 56 3.14 2.63 35.04
N LYS A 57 4.22 2.09 34.46
CA LYS A 57 5.46 1.79 35.19
C LYS A 57 6.27 3.03 35.56
N ALA A 58 6.06 4.16 34.89
CA ALA A 58 6.84 5.39 35.10
C ALA A 58 6.27 6.30 36.21
N LEU A 59 5.01 6.11 36.62
CA LEU A 59 4.28 7.02 37.52
C LEU A 59 4.27 6.58 39.00
N SER A 60 5.21 5.72 39.42
CA SER A 60 5.20 5.15 40.79
C SER A 60 5.89 6.02 41.84
N THR A 61 6.33 7.24 41.49
CA THR A 61 7.10 8.10 42.38
C THR A 61 6.23 9.21 42.97
N ILE A 62 6.39 9.46 44.27
CA ILE A 62 5.66 10.50 45.03
C ILE A 62 5.79 11.92 44.40
N ALA A 63 6.82 12.15 43.57
CA ALA A 63 7.00 13.36 42.76
C ALA A 63 5.94 13.55 41.65
N ASP A 64 5.38 12.46 41.11
CA ASP A 64 4.34 12.50 40.07
C ASP A 64 2.99 12.93 40.67
N VAL A 65 2.74 12.57 41.94
CA VAL A 65 1.54 12.98 42.68
C VAL A 65 1.55 14.47 42.99
N MET A 66 2.70 15.07 43.30
CA MET A 66 2.81 16.53 43.48
C MET A 66 2.72 17.29 42.15
N SER A 67 3.13 16.68 41.04
CA SER A 67 2.99 17.26 39.69
C SER A 67 1.55 17.17 39.16
N ALA A 68 0.74 16.24 39.67
CA ALA A 68 -0.70 16.15 39.39
C ALA A 68 -1.54 17.24 40.09
N MET A 69 -0.96 18.02 41.01
CA MET A 69 -1.54 19.27 41.52
C MET A 69 -1.16 20.48 40.66
N GLN A 70 -0.84 20.27 39.38
CA GLN A 70 -0.86 21.37 38.41
C GLN A 70 -2.26 21.99 38.44
N ILE A 71 -2.29 23.29 38.74
CA ILE A 71 -3.43 24.15 38.49
C ILE A 71 -3.81 23.92 37.02
N THR A 72 -4.84 23.12 36.78
CA THR A 72 -5.45 23.01 35.47
C THR A 72 -6.17 24.32 35.27
N ASP A 73 -5.63 25.20 34.44
CA ASP A 73 -6.37 26.36 33.96
C ASP A 73 -7.65 25.84 33.31
N THR A 74 -8.77 25.97 34.01
CA THR A 74 -10.08 25.64 33.47
C THR A 74 -10.51 26.80 32.61
N GLU A 75 -10.52 26.59 31.30
CA GLU A 75 -11.09 27.54 30.35
C GLU A 75 -12.57 27.77 30.71
N VAL A 76 -12.91 29.02 31.02
CA VAL A 76 -14.31 29.42 31.22
C VAL A 76 -14.91 29.63 29.84
N VAL A 77 -15.55 28.59 29.32
CA VAL A 77 -16.22 28.63 28.02
C VAL A 77 -17.60 29.29 28.17
N ASP A 78 -17.86 30.32 27.37
CA ASP A 78 -19.16 30.99 27.31
C ASP A 78 -20.29 29.98 27.05
N GLU A 79 -21.44 30.17 27.70
CA GLU A 79 -22.60 29.25 27.60
C GLU A 79 -23.01 28.98 26.13
N GLU A 80 -22.90 29.99 25.26
CA GLU A 80 -23.22 29.89 23.84
C GLU A 80 -22.27 28.98 23.04
N LEU A 81 -21.05 28.76 23.56
CA LEU A 81 -19.99 27.98 22.93
C LEU A 81 -19.94 26.54 23.43
N LYS A 82 -20.54 26.22 24.59
CA LYS A 82 -20.50 24.87 25.20
C LYS A 82 -21.09 23.77 24.32
N SER A 83 -22.04 24.09 23.43
CA SER A 83 -22.64 23.13 22.51
C SER A 83 -22.00 23.12 21.12
N LYS A 84 -20.92 23.88 20.90
CA LYS A 84 -20.27 24.01 19.59
C LYS A 84 -19.10 23.03 19.51
N SER A 85 -18.95 22.37 18.37
CA SER A 85 -17.78 21.55 18.08
C SER A 85 -16.58 22.45 17.78
N ASP A 86 -15.40 22.07 18.29
CA ASP A 86 -14.16 22.78 17.98
C ASP A 86 -13.80 22.57 16.49
N ILE A 87 -13.80 23.65 15.72
CA ILE A 87 -13.46 23.64 14.30
C ILE A 87 -11.97 23.34 14.07
N ASN A 88 -11.11 23.49 15.08
CA ASN A 88 -9.71 23.07 15.03
C ASN A 88 -9.56 21.58 14.72
N ASN A 89 -10.58 20.76 15.02
CA ASN A 89 -10.61 19.35 14.66
C ASN A 89 -10.47 19.13 13.14
N LEU A 90 -10.99 20.05 12.30
CA LEU A 90 -10.84 19.98 10.84
C LEU A 90 -9.38 20.09 10.39
N TYR A 91 -8.52 20.70 11.22
CA TYR A 91 -7.11 20.96 10.92
C TYR A 91 -6.17 19.91 11.52
N GLN A 92 -6.68 18.98 12.31
CA GLN A 92 -5.87 17.92 12.93
C GLN A 92 -5.47 16.86 11.92
N TYR A 93 -4.18 16.50 11.92
CA TYR A 93 -3.67 15.47 11.03
C TYR A 93 -3.97 14.05 11.53
N VAL A 94 -4.52 13.23 10.64
CA VAL A 94 -4.66 11.79 10.76
C VAL A 94 -3.74 11.11 9.77
N SER A 95 -2.87 10.22 10.24
CA SER A 95 -1.92 9.52 9.38
C SER A 95 -2.46 8.20 8.82
N TYR A 96 -2.21 7.95 7.54
CA TYR A 96 -2.54 6.74 6.81
C TYR A 96 -1.29 6.20 6.11
N ARG A 97 -1.15 4.88 6.02
CA ARG A 97 -0.09 4.23 5.25
C ARG A 97 -0.64 3.73 3.92
N PHE A 98 0.14 3.88 2.86
CA PHE A 98 -0.08 3.23 1.58
C PHE A 98 1.03 2.21 1.33
N GLU A 99 0.67 0.94 1.24
CA GLU A 99 1.60 -0.17 1.10
C GLU A 99 1.22 -1.05 -0.09
N ILE A 100 2.23 -1.61 -0.76
CA ILE A 100 2.05 -2.72 -1.70
C ILE A 100 2.67 -3.99 -1.12
N TYR A 101 2.06 -5.13 -1.39
CA TYR A 101 2.55 -6.41 -0.87
C TYR A 101 2.15 -7.59 -1.76
N ASN A 102 2.89 -8.69 -1.61
CA ASN A 102 2.52 -10.01 -2.06
C ASN A 102 2.64 -11.00 -0.88
N ASP A 103 2.67 -12.30 -1.15
CA ASP A 103 2.77 -13.32 -0.10
C ASP A 103 4.13 -13.34 0.64
N THR A 104 5.12 -12.56 0.19
CA THR A 104 6.51 -12.62 0.66
C THR A 104 7.07 -11.27 1.07
N TYR A 105 6.78 -10.24 0.29
CA TYR A 105 7.34 -8.90 0.43
C TYR A 105 6.23 -7.89 0.70
N LYS A 106 6.56 -6.90 1.53
CA LYS A 106 5.78 -5.68 1.72
C LYS A 106 6.69 -4.47 1.49
N PHE A 107 6.14 -3.43 0.88
CA PHE A 107 6.82 -2.17 0.68
C PHE A 107 5.87 -1.00 0.97
N ARG A 108 6.30 -0.06 1.82
CA ARG A 108 5.55 1.18 2.07
C ARG A 108 5.91 2.20 1.01
N VAL A 109 4.92 2.58 0.21
CA VAL A 109 5.09 3.55 -0.87
C VAL A 109 5.10 4.96 -0.29
N LEU A 110 4.12 5.26 0.55
CA LEU A 110 3.98 6.57 1.19
C LEU A 110 3.19 6.50 2.51
N THR A 111 3.26 7.60 3.26
CA THR A 111 2.38 7.93 4.38
C THR A 111 1.65 9.22 4.02
N LEU A 112 0.33 9.22 4.11
CA LEU A 112 -0.51 10.41 4.00
C LEU A 112 -0.75 10.95 5.40
N ARG A 113 -0.45 12.24 5.65
CA ARG A 113 -0.98 12.99 6.79
C ARG A 113 -2.17 13.80 6.29
N ASN A 114 -3.37 13.28 6.54
CA ASN A 114 -4.63 13.82 6.06
C ASN A 114 -5.29 14.74 7.10
N ARG A 115 -6.07 15.73 6.67
CA ARG A 115 -7.04 16.47 7.49
C ARG A 115 -8.23 16.85 6.59
N GLU A 116 -9.31 17.43 7.10
CA GLU A 116 -10.51 17.67 6.26
C GLU A 116 -10.30 18.76 5.20
N VAL A 117 -9.32 19.64 5.41
CA VAL A 117 -8.99 20.75 4.51
C VAL A 117 -7.57 20.69 3.97
N PHE A 118 -7.35 21.22 2.78
CA PHE A 118 -6.00 21.42 2.25
C PHE A 118 -5.24 22.52 3.00
N PRO A 119 -3.89 22.50 2.98
CA PRO A 119 -3.03 21.45 2.44
C PRO A 119 -2.96 20.18 3.30
N ILE A 120 -2.79 19.03 2.66
CA ILE A 120 -2.38 17.77 3.30
C ILE A 120 -0.90 17.47 3.01
N GLU A 121 -0.33 16.44 3.65
CA GLU A 121 1.08 16.11 3.46
C GLU A 121 1.29 14.66 3.03
N LEU A 122 2.22 14.45 2.10
CA LEU A 122 2.75 13.13 1.76
C LEU A 122 4.19 12.97 2.25
N ILE A 123 4.48 11.80 2.79
CA ILE A 123 5.83 11.34 3.09
C ILE A 123 6.07 10.10 2.25
N ILE A 124 6.88 10.21 1.21
CA ILE A 124 7.17 9.11 0.27
C ILE A 124 8.49 8.43 0.61
N ASP A 125 8.71 7.21 0.10
CA ASP A 125 10.01 6.54 0.20
C ASP A 125 11.15 7.41 -0.35
N GLU A 126 12.28 7.47 0.37
CA GLU A 126 13.41 8.36 0.06
C GLU A 126 14.01 8.12 -1.34
N GLY A 127 14.05 6.85 -1.79
CA GLY A 127 14.58 6.52 -3.11
C GLY A 127 13.64 6.99 -4.23
N ILE A 128 12.32 6.86 -4.03
CA ILE A 128 11.33 7.42 -4.95
C ILE A 128 11.40 8.96 -4.93
N GLY A 129 11.50 9.57 -3.75
CA GLY A 129 11.60 11.02 -3.61
C GLY A 129 12.83 11.61 -4.29
N LYS A 130 14.00 10.99 -4.14
CA LYS A 130 15.22 11.37 -4.87
C LYS A 130 15.05 11.25 -6.38
N GLU A 131 14.44 10.18 -6.87
CA GLU A 131 14.20 9.96 -8.30
C GLU A 131 13.29 11.04 -8.90
N LEU A 132 12.25 11.44 -8.19
CA LEU A 132 11.25 12.39 -8.64
C LEU A 132 11.56 13.86 -8.25
N ASN A 133 12.71 14.10 -7.60
CA ASN A 133 13.07 15.40 -7.02
C ASN A 133 11.97 15.99 -6.09
N LEU A 134 11.37 15.12 -5.28
CA LEU A 134 10.34 15.45 -4.30
C LEU A 134 10.91 15.34 -2.88
N TYR A 135 10.79 16.42 -2.11
CA TYR A 135 11.31 16.51 -0.75
C TYR A 135 10.18 16.33 0.27
N ASN A 136 10.40 15.43 1.23
CA ASN A 136 9.45 15.19 2.30
C ASN A 136 9.52 16.29 3.39
N PRO A 137 8.39 16.66 4.02
CA PRO A 137 7.03 16.34 3.60
C PRO A 137 6.60 17.15 2.36
N ILE A 138 5.89 16.52 1.44
CA ILE A 138 5.34 17.17 0.25
C ILE A 138 3.97 17.74 0.61
N LYS A 139 3.79 19.05 0.48
CA LYS A 139 2.48 19.69 0.64
C LYS A 139 1.64 19.50 -0.62
N ILE A 140 0.39 19.12 -0.40
CA ILE A 140 -0.61 18.89 -1.43
C ILE A 140 -1.76 19.87 -1.18
N GLU A 141 -2.05 20.70 -2.16
CA GLU A 141 -3.00 21.81 -2.09
C GLU A 141 -4.34 21.48 -2.76
N SER A 142 -4.44 20.38 -3.53
CA SER A 142 -5.66 19.98 -4.23
C SER A 142 -5.71 18.48 -4.53
N ASN A 143 -6.89 17.97 -4.88
CA ASN A 143 -7.04 16.57 -5.30
C ASN A 143 -6.29 16.31 -6.62
N SER A 144 -6.27 17.27 -7.56
CA SER A 144 -5.52 17.14 -8.83
C SER A 144 -4.02 16.98 -8.58
N GLN A 145 -3.45 17.78 -7.68
CA GLN A 145 -2.03 17.70 -7.35
C GLN A 145 -1.69 16.35 -6.69
N LEU A 146 -2.58 15.81 -5.86
CA LEU A 146 -2.43 14.46 -5.30
C LEU A 146 -2.33 13.41 -6.41
N GLU A 147 -3.25 13.44 -7.38
CA GLU A 147 -3.30 12.48 -8.48
C GLU A 147 -2.05 12.54 -9.37
N GLU A 148 -1.56 13.75 -9.66
CA GLU A 148 -0.33 13.97 -10.43
C GLU A 148 0.91 13.40 -9.72
N ILE A 149 1.06 13.68 -8.42
CA ILE A 149 2.17 13.16 -7.62
C ILE A 149 2.06 11.65 -7.49
N PHE A 150 0.87 11.13 -7.23
CA PHE A 150 0.65 9.68 -7.11
C PHE A 150 0.94 8.94 -8.44
N THR A 151 0.56 9.54 -9.57
CA THR A 151 0.90 9.02 -10.90
C THR A 151 2.41 9.00 -11.12
N SER A 152 3.10 10.08 -10.73
CA SER A 152 4.56 10.16 -10.77
C SER A 152 5.24 9.08 -9.93
N ILE A 153 4.73 8.82 -8.72
CA ILE A 153 5.20 7.75 -7.81
C ILE A 153 5.10 6.38 -8.48
N PHE A 154 3.96 6.05 -9.09
CA PHE A 154 3.77 4.79 -9.84
C PHE A 154 4.55 4.75 -11.17
N GLY A 155 4.95 5.91 -11.66
CA GLY A 155 5.88 6.07 -12.77
C GLY A 155 7.35 5.80 -12.42
N SER A 156 7.71 5.85 -11.12
CA SER A 156 9.11 5.73 -10.68
C SER A 156 9.73 4.36 -11.00
N MET A 157 11.01 4.39 -11.38
CA MET A 157 11.84 3.23 -11.66
C MET A 157 11.98 2.36 -10.41
N LYS A 158 12.20 2.94 -9.23
CA LYS A 158 12.31 2.17 -7.99
C LYS A 158 11.04 1.35 -7.74
N LEU A 159 9.86 1.97 -7.83
CA LEU A 159 8.61 1.25 -7.59
C LEU A 159 8.34 0.19 -8.66
N LYS A 160 8.61 0.50 -9.94
CA LYS A 160 8.53 -0.48 -11.04
C LYS A 160 9.42 -1.69 -10.80
N GLN A 161 10.67 -1.49 -10.39
CA GLN A 161 11.60 -2.58 -10.09
C GLN A 161 11.12 -3.45 -8.93
N ILE A 162 10.59 -2.83 -7.86
CA ILE A 162 10.03 -3.54 -6.71
C ILE A 162 8.85 -4.41 -7.16
N MET A 163 7.91 -3.84 -7.92
CA MET A 163 6.75 -4.56 -8.43
C MET A 163 7.16 -5.71 -9.37
N THR A 164 8.11 -5.49 -10.28
CA THR A 164 8.66 -6.55 -11.15
C THR A 164 9.25 -7.69 -10.32
N LYS A 165 10.07 -7.40 -9.31
CA LYS A 165 10.63 -8.41 -8.41
C LYS A 165 9.55 -9.20 -7.67
N MET A 166 8.49 -8.53 -7.20
CA MET A 166 7.36 -9.20 -6.55
C MET A 166 6.62 -10.15 -7.51
N MET A 167 6.46 -9.76 -8.78
CA MET A 167 5.85 -10.61 -9.82
C MET A 167 6.72 -11.81 -10.18
N ASP A 168 8.02 -11.59 -10.36
CA ASP A 168 8.98 -12.62 -10.74
C ASP A 168 9.13 -13.69 -9.67
N TYR A 169 9.16 -13.28 -8.39
CA TYR A 169 9.18 -14.21 -7.28
C TYR A 169 7.97 -15.15 -7.31
N LYS A 170 6.76 -14.62 -7.53
CA LYS A 170 5.53 -15.44 -7.63
C LYS A 170 5.61 -16.43 -8.79
N ASN A 171 6.11 -16.00 -9.95
CA ASN A 171 6.30 -16.88 -11.10
C ASN A 171 7.29 -18.00 -10.79
N LYS A 172 8.40 -17.70 -10.12
CA LYS A 172 9.37 -18.71 -9.70
C LYS A 172 8.75 -19.74 -8.76
N THR A 173 7.98 -19.31 -7.75
CA THR A 173 7.26 -20.23 -6.87
C THR A 173 6.24 -21.10 -7.61
N ILE A 174 5.54 -20.55 -8.61
CA ILE A 174 4.63 -21.34 -9.47
C ILE A 174 5.42 -22.37 -10.28
N GLN A 175 6.55 -21.98 -10.85
CA GLN A 175 7.42 -22.87 -11.62
C GLN A 175 7.95 -24.02 -10.78
N GLU A 176 8.41 -23.75 -9.55
CA GLU A 176 8.85 -24.77 -8.59
C GLU A 176 7.71 -25.75 -8.26
N LYS A 177 6.49 -25.24 -8.05
CA LYS A 177 5.30 -26.09 -7.83
C LYS A 177 4.93 -26.94 -9.04
N ILE A 178 5.05 -26.39 -10.26
CA ILE A 178 4.83 -27.14 -11.50
C ILE A 178 5.88 -28.24 -11.66
N ILE A 179 7.16 -27.93 -11.45
CA ILE A 179 8.24 -28.92 -11.48
C ILE A 179 7.96 -30.04 -10.48
N ALA A 180 7.71 -29.70 -9.21
CA ALA A 180 7.43 -30.69 -8.18
C ALA A 180 6.21 -31.56 -8.50
N LEU A 181 5.16 -30.98 -9.09
CA LEU A 181 4.00 -31.73 -9.54
C LEU A 181 4.37 -32.69 -10.68
N LEU A 182 5.09 -32.22 -11.68
CA LEU A 182 5.52 -33.04 -12.82
C LEU A 182 6.55 -34.10 -12.44
N SER A 183 7.32 -33.94 -11.36
CA SER A 183 8.23 -34.99 -10.84
C SER A 183 7.50 -36.23 -10.38
N ASN A 184 6.24 -36.08 -9.97
CA ASN A 184 5.42 -37.16 -9.40
C ASN A 184 4.37 -37.69 -10.38
N ASN A 185 4.40 -37.27 -11.66
CA ASN A 185 3.41 -37.65 -12.67
C ASN A 185 4.08 -37.92 -14.02
N GLU A 186 3.61 -38.91 -14.78
CA GLU A 186 4.18 -39.27 -16.09
C GLU A 186 3.91 -38.23 -17.20
N GLY A 187 3.12 -37.21 -16.89
CA GLY A 187 2.79 -36.09 -17.75
C GLY A 187 1.39 -35.59 -17.46
N LEU A 188 1.19 -34.27 -17.52
CA LEU A 188 -0.10 -33.64 -17.25
C LEU A 188 -0.46 -32.62 -18.32
N THR A 189 -1.76 -32.45 -18.56
CA THR A 189 -2.29 -31.35 -19.36
C THR A 189 -2.26 -30.03 -18.57
N ILE A 190 -2.36 -28.90 -19.28
CA ILE A 190 -2.51 -27.57 -18.66
C ILE A 190 -3.72 -27.53 -17.72
N THR A 191 -4.83 -28.18 -18.10
CA THR A 191 -6.05 -28.22 -17.28
C THR A 191 -5.78 -28.93 -15.95
N GLU A 192 -5.20 -30.13 -15.99
CA GLU A 192 -4.90 -30.90 -14.78
C GLU A 192 -3.90 -30.19 -13.87
N ILE A 193 -2.87 -29.56 -14.43
CA ILE A 193 -1.90 -28.77 -13.66
C ILE A 193 -2.60 -27.57 -13.00
N SER A 194 -3.42 -26.84 -13.76
CA SER A 194 -4.12 -25.66 -13.26
C SER A 194 -5.07 -26.00 -12.11
N GLU A 195 -5.78 -27.12 -12.21
CA GLU A 195 -6.72 -27.59 -11.18
C GLU A 195 -5.98 -28.08 -9.94
N LYS A 196 -4.96 -28.93 -10.11
CA LYS A 196 -4.17 -29.47 -8.99
C LYS A 196 -3.43 -28.38 -8.20
N LEU A 197 -2.94 -27.35 -8.88
CA LEU A 197 -2.23 -26.24 -8.24
C LEU A 197 -3.12 -25.06 -7.86
N GLN A 198 -4.42 -25.10 -8.19
CA GLN A 198 -5.38 -24.00 -7.98
C GLN A 198 -4.88 -22.66 -8.55
N ILE A 199 -4.29 -22.70 -9.75
CA ILE A 199 -3.83 -21.52 -10.50
C ILE A 199 -4.57 -21.43 -11.83
N THR A 200 -4.62 -20.25 -12.43
CA THR A 200 -5.33 -20.08 -13.71
C THR A 200 -4.63 -20.84 -14.85
N LYS A 201 -5.40 -21.30 -15.85
CA LYS A 201 -4.85 -21.91 -17.06
C LYS A 201 -3.88 -20.98 -17.79
N ALA A 202 -4.15 -19.67 -17.78
CA ALA A 202 -3.26 -18.66 -18.36
C ALA A 202 -1.92 -18.60 -17.64
N ALA A 203 -1.91 -18.54 -16.30
CA ALA A 203 -0.68 -18.54 -15.50
C ALA A 203 0.10 -19.86 -15.66
N THR A 204 -0.62 -20.98 -15.74
CA THR A 204 -0.05 -22.31 -15.98
C THR A 204 0.67 -22.35 -17.33
N ASN A 205 -0.01 -21.96 -18.41
CA ASN A 205 0.54 -21.93 -19.77
C ASN A 205 1.76 -20.99 -19.88
N MET A 206 1.69 -19.79 -19.29
CA MET A 206 2.80 -18.84 -19.27
C MET A 206 4.04 -19.42 -18.59
N ASN A 207 3.87 -20.05 -17.41
CA ASN A 207 5.00 -20.63 -16.68
C ASN A 207 5.56 -21.90 -17.33
N LEU A 208 4.72 -22.74 -17.93
CA LEU A 208 5.17 -23.90 -18.70
C LEU A 208 5.98 -23.51 -19.94
N LYS A 209 5.59 -22.45 -20.65
CA LYS A 209 6.38 -21.90 -21.76
C LYS A 209 7.77 -21.46 -21.31
N LYS A 210 7.85 -20.69 -20.22
CA LYS A 210 9.13 -20.28 -19.63
C LYS A 210 9.98 -21.48 -19.21
N LEU A 211 9.39 -22.46 -18.52
CA LEU A 211 10.09 -23.68 -18.14
C LEU A 211 10.61 -24.47 -19.36
N LYS A 212 9.87 -24.49 -20.46
CA LYS A 212 10.29 -25.12 -21.72
C LYS A 212 11.43 -24.37 -22.39
N GLU A 213 11.38 -23.03 -22.40
CA GLU A 213 12.47 -22.17 -22.87
C GLU A 213 13.75 -22.38 -22.04
N CYS A 214 13.62 -22.60 -20.73
CA CYS A 214 14.73 -22.97 -19.85
C CYS A 214 15.17 -24.44 -19.99
N GLY A 215 14.45 -25.27 -20.75
CA GLY A 215 14.78 -26.69 -20.95
C GLY A 215 14.42 -27.62 -19.80
N GLU A 216 13.66 -27.16 -18.80
CA GLU A 216 13.24 -27.93 -17.63
C GLU A 216 12.11 -28.93 -17.94
N VAL A 217 11.19 -28.52 -18.82
CA VAL A 217 10.02 -29.33 -19.21
C VAL A 217 9.95 -29.49 -20.72
N ILE A 218 9.28 -30.55 -21.16
CA ILE A 218 8.97 -30.79 -22.57
C ILE A 218 7.46 -30.92 -22.79
N GLU A 219 7.02 -30.53 -23.97
CA GLU A 219 5.65 -30.62 -24.45
C GLU A 219 5.59 -31.66 -25.56
N TYR A 220 4.65 -32.61 -25.50
CA TYR A 220 4.39 -33.56 -26.57
C TYR A 220 2.89 -33.80 -26.73
N SER A 221 2.51 -34.29 -27.91
CA SER A 221 1.12 -34.58 -28.24
C SER A 221 0.78 -36.02 -27.90
N GLN A 222 -0.31 -36.23 -27.16
CA GLN A 222 -0.92 -37.53 -26.94
C GLN A 222 -2.35 -37.49 -27.50
N GLY A 223 -2.49 -37.93 -28.75
CA GLY A 223 -3.71 -37.74 -29.54
C GLY A 223 -4.00 -36.27 -29.80
N LYS A 224 -5.20 -35.79 -29.44
CA LYS A 224 -5.60 -34.37 -29.56
C LYS A 224 -5.15 -33.50 -28.37
N LYS A 225 -4.57 -34.09 -27.33
CA LYS A 225 -4.18 -33.38 -26.10
C LYS A 225 -2.69 -33.10 -26.09
N LYS A 226 -2.32 -31.95 -25.52
CA LYS A 226 -0.93 -31.59 -25.23
C LYS A 226 -0.60 -31.94 -23.79
N ILE A 227 0.48 -32.69 -23.61
CA ILE A 227 0.95 -33.18 -22.31
C ILE A 227 2.32 -32.57 -22.04
N TRP A 228 2.52 -32.16 -20.79
CA TRP A 228 3.75 -31.59 -20.27
C TRP A 228 4.40 -32.56 -19.30
N LYS A 229 5.70 -32.80 -19.44
CA LYS A 229 6.48 -33.61 -18.49
C LYS A 229 7.83 -32.95 -18.21
N LEU A 230 8.48 -33.37 -17.13
CA LEU A 230 9.88 -33.01 -16.90
C LEU A 230 10.77 -33.61 -17.98
N LYS A 231 11.75 -32.82 -18.42
CA LYS A 231 12.81 -33.34 -19.26
C LYS A 231 13.63 -34.29 -18.39
N SER A 232 13.55 -35.59 -18.65
CA SER A 232 14.41 -36.57 -18.01
C SER A 232 15.86 -36.19 -18.31
N THR A 233 16.63 -35.84 -17.27
CA THR A 233 18.08 -35.84 -17.34
C THR A 233 18.48 -37.27 -17.69
N GLN A 234 18.91 -37.50 -18.93
CA GLN A 234 19.66 -38.71 -19.22
C GLN A 234 20.91 -38.64 -18.34
N THR A 235 20.93 -39.40 -17.24
CA THR A 235 22.19 -39.93 -16.74
C THR A 235 22.77 -40.74 -17.89
N ALA A 236 23.79 -40.19 -18.53
CA ALA A 236 24.58 -40.92 -19.50
C ALA A 236 25.09 -42.22 -18.84
N PRO A 237 25.04 -43.36 -19.54
CA PRO A 237 25.57 -44.62 -19.04
C PRO A 237 27.07 -44.53 -18.77
#